data_AF-A0A7D5LDT4-F1
#
_entry.id   AF-A0A7D5LDT4-F1
#
_cell.length_a   1.000
_cell.length_b   1.000
_cell.length_c   1.000
_cell.angle_alpha   90.00
_cell.angle_beta   90.00
_cell.angle_gamma   90.00
#
_symmetry.space_group_name_H-M   'P 1'
#
loop_
_entity.id
_entity.type
_entity.pdbx_description
1 polymer ?
#
loop_
_entity_poly.entity_id
_entity_poly.type
_entity_poly.pdbx_seq_one_letter_code
_entity_poly.pdbx_strand_id
1 'polypeptide(L)'
;MDKNEKLKAIRHTTEHILTQAVLRFFPKVKMAMGPATDDGFYFDFDPNGEEISEKDFPKIEAEMKKIIKANLPLTREEITIEEGRKIFSDNPFKLEWLDEIEKRGEKPTIYRTGDEFVDLCAGPHVTSTGKVGAFKLLSIAGAYWHGDEKNKMLTRIYGTAFETQEELDIFLKNLEEAKKRDHRKIGKDLDLFLLSEEIGQGLLLLKPKGAIIRREIENFIIKEQTKRGYQHVYTPHIGKKQLWKTSGHWDLYRDKMYSPMKIDKDEYLVKPMNCPFHMMIYKSEKRSYRELPLRIAEIATVYRYEKPGELSGMLRVRHITQDDAHIFCRESQVIDEFIGVFDYMSYLLETFGLKNYYLRLGLRSKKEKYLGNDKIWQKAEEEIVKAVKKKGLEFIKSEGDAAFYGPKLDVVVKDSLGREWQCGTIQVDFMLPERFQLEYVNEEGKIERPVLIHRAPLGSMERFMAILIENYAGNFPLWLTPIQVKVLPITERNLKYAEEITAKLREENIRVELDLRNETLGAKIRDAQIEKVYFMAIVGDREEKEKKISVRGRDGKDYGALTLDSFIKDLQEKISKNL
;
A
#
# COMPACT_ATOMS: atom_id res chain seq x y z
N MET A 1 -32.73 -8.22 -1.72
CA MET A 1 -31.43 -7.53 -1.85
C MET A 1 -30.55 -8.01 -0.75
N ASP A 2 -29.36 -8.46 -1.11
CA ASP A 2 -28.27 -8.68 -0.16
C ASP A 2 -27.99 -7.39 0.63
N LYS A 3 -27.46 -7.49 1.85
CA LYS A 3 -27.20 -6.30 2.70
C LYS A 3 -26.28 -5.30 1.98
N ASN A 4 -25.29 -5.81 1.24
CA ASN A 4 -24.37 -4.96 0.47
C ASN A 4 -25.05 -4.27 -0.72
N GLU A 5 -25.93 -4.96 -1.44
CA GLU A 5 -26.72 -4.33 -2.52
C GLU A 5 -27.62 -3.22 -1.98
N LYS A 6 -28.19 -3.41 -0.79
CA LYS A 6 -29.03 -2.40 -0.12
C LYS A 6 -28.25 -1.18 0.30
N LEU A 7 -27.08 -1.34 0.91
CA LEU A 7 -26.21 -0.21 1.23
C LEU A 7 -25.74 0.52 -0.03
N LYS A 8 -25.40 -0.21 -1.10
CA LYS A 8 -25.03 0.41 -2.38
C LYS A 8 -26.16 1.27 -2.94
N ALA A 9 -27.40 0.77 -2.92
CA ALA A 9 -28.58 1.53 -3.35
C ALA A 9 -28.86 2.75 -2.47
N ILE A 10 -28.69 2.64 -1.15
CA ILE A 10 -28.82 3.76 -0.19
C ILE A 10 -27.78 4.84 -0.49
N ARG A 11 -26.51 4.45 -0.63
CA ARG A 11 -25.41 5.38 -0.91
C ARG A 11 -25.55 6.08 -2.24
N HIS A 12 -25.97 5.35 -3.29
CA HIS A 12 -26.23 5.93 -4.60
C HIS A 12 -27.40 6.93 -4.56
N THR A 13 -28.44 6.61 -3.81
CA THR A 13 -29.56 7.55 -3.60
C THR A 13 -29.13 8.76 -2.79
N THR A 14 -28.24 8.58 -1.81
CA THR A 14 -27.70 9.68 -1.01
C THR A 14 -26.83 10.60 -1.86
N GLU A 15 -26.09 10.05 -2.82
CA GLU A 15 -25.36 10.81 -3.82
C GLU A 15 -26.31 11.69 -4.64
N HIS A 16 -27.41 11.15 -5.20
CA HIS A 16 -28.41 11.98 -5.91
C HIS A 16 -28.94 13.12 -5.05
N ILE A 17 -29.19 12.86 -3.77
CA ILE A 17 -29.66 13.86 -2.80
C ILE A 17 -28.58 14.92 -2.54
N LEU A 18 -27.31 14.54 -2.45
CA LEU A 18 -26.19 15.49 -2.40
C LEU A 18 -26.17 16.36 -3.65
N THR A 19 -26.26 15.75 -4.83
CA THR A 19 -26.23 16.45 -6.12
C THR A 19 -27.36 17.46 -6.24
N GLN A 20 -28.59 17.05 -5.89
CA GLN A 20 -29.74 17.96 -5.83
C GLN A 20 -29.52 19.11 -4.82
N ALA A 21 -29.00 18.82 -3.63
CA ALA A 21 -28.74 19.84 -2.61
C ALA A 21 -27.65 20.85 -3.04
N VAL A 22 -26.57 20.38 -3.70
CA VAL A 22 -25.52 21.26 -4.22
C VAL A 22 -26.08 22.19 -5.28
N LEU A 23 -26.81 21.67 -6.26
CA LEU A 23 -27.38 22.50 -7.35
C LEU A 23 -28.36 23.57 -6.84
N ARG A 24 -29.05 23.35 -5.71
CA ARG A 24 -29.91 24.37 -5.07
C ARG A 24 -29.12 25.56 -4.52
N PHE A 25 -27.93 25.32 -3.97
CA PHE A 25 -27.08 26.39 -3.44
C PHE A 25 -26.13 26.98 -4.47
N PHE A 26 -25.77 26.18 -5.47
CA PHE A 26 -24.70 26.46 -6.42
C PHE A 26 -25.19 26.25 -7.85
N PRO A 27 -26.02 27.16 -8.39
CA PRO A 27 -26.77 26.93 -9.64
C PRO A 27 -25.89 26.93 -10.89
N LYS A 28 -24.67 27.46 -10.83
CA LYS A 28 -23.74 27.44 -11.97
C LYS A 28 -22.99 26.12 -12.10
N VAL A 29 -22.93 25.34 -11.02
CA VAL A 29 -22.23 24.06 -10.96
C VAL A 29 -22.83 23.08 -11.98
N LYS A 30 -21.96 22.34 -12.68
CA LYS A 30 -22.38 21.29 -13.61
C LYS A 30 -22.08 19.92 -13.04
N MET A 31 -23.01 18.99 -13.29
CA MET A 31 -22.89 17.61 -12.84
C MET A 31 -21.97 16.81 -13.75
N ALA A 32 -20.98 16.11 -13.21
CA ALA A 32 -20.12 15.25 -14.01
C ALA A 32 -20.45 13.76 -13.79
N MET A 33 -20.02 13.17 -12.67
CA MET A 33 -20.19 11.75 -12.35
C MET A 33 -20.14 11.51 -10.84
N GLY A 34 -20.95 10.58 -10.33
CA GLY A 34 -20.79 10.10 -8.96
C GLY A 34 -21.29 8.67 -8.75
N PRO A 35 -20.41 7.72 -8.42
CA PRO A 35 -20.81 6.37 -8.07
C PRO A 35 -20.96 6.19 -6.56
N ALA A 36 -21.78 5.22 -6.18
CA ALA A 36 -21.67 4.59 -4.86
C ALA A 36 -20.39 3.74 -4.77
N THR A 37 -19.75 3.77 -3.62
CA THR A 37 -18.54 3.00 -3.28
C THR A 37 -18.81 2.02 -2.13
N ASP A 38 -17.84 1.14 -1.87
CA ASP A 38 -17.93 0.12 -0.82
C ASP A 38 -18.03 0.71 0.60
N ASP A 39 -17.63 1.97 0.79
CA ASP A 39 -17.67 2.67 2.08
C ASP A 39 -18.51 3.97 2.06
N GLY A 40 -19.10 4.32 0.92
CA GLY A 40 -19.85 5.58 0.80
C GLY A 40 -20.22 5.93 -0.64
N PHE A 41 -19.98 7.16 -1.02
CA PHE A 41 -20.21 7.69 -2.36
C PHE A 41 -19.34 8.93 -2.58
N TYR A 42 -19.22 9.35 -3.84
CA TYR A 42 -18.73 10.68 -4.16
C TYR A 42 -19.46 11.24 -5.36
N PHE A 43 -19.38 12.55 -5.55
CA PHE A 43 -19.81 13.20 -6.78
C PHE A 43 -18.80 14.24 -7.24
N ASP A 44 -18.51 14.22 -8.54
CA ASP A 44 -17.67 15.19 -9.23
C ASP A 44 -18.52 16.31 -9.80
N PHE A 45 -18.20 17.52 -9.37
CA PHE A 45 -18.82 18.76 -9.81
C PHE A 45 -17.83 19.58 -10.62
N ASP A 46 -18.28 20.15 -11.72
CA ASP A 46 -17.57 21.28 -12.32
C ASP A 46 -18.02 22.55 -11.60
N PRO A 47 -17.14 23.18 -10.82
CA PRO A 47 -17.48 24.36 -10.03
C PRO A 47 -17.97 25.53 -10.90
N ASN A 48 -17.53 25.60 -12.17
CA ASN A 48 -17.91 26.64 -13.12
C ASN A 48 -17.85 28.07 -12.54
N GLY A 49 -16.78 28.34 -11.78
CA GLY A 49 -16.51 29.63 -11.13
C GLY A 49 -17.09 29.80 -9.73
N GLU A 50 -17.83 28.82 -9.20
CA GLU A 50 -18.29 28.80 -7.81
C GLU A 50 -17.32 28.03 -6.90
N GLU A 51 -17.18 28.47 -5.65
CA GLU A 51 -16.30 27.82 -4.68
C GLU A 51 -17.13 26.97 -3.73
N ILE A 52 -16.87 25.66 -3.73
CA ILE A 52 -17.46 24.70 -2.79
C ILE A 52 -16.37 24.24 -1.84
N SER A 53 -16.58 24.43 -0.54
CA SER A 53 -15.62 24.09 0.50
C SER A 53 -16.23 23.20 1.59
N GLU A 54 -15.40 22.57 2.42
CA GLU A 54 -15.89 21.78 3.56
C GLU A 54 -16.68 22.63 4.59
N LYS A 55 -16.50 23.96 4.58
CA LYS A 55 -17.28 24.90 5.41
C LYS A 55 -18.75 24.95 4.99
N ASP A 56 -19.06 24.53 3.77
CA ASP A 56 -20.41 24.47 3.23
C ASP A 56 -21.14 23.17 3.61
N PHE A 57 -20.44 22.16 4.13
CA PHE A 57 -21.05 20.87 4.49
C PHE A 57 -22.23 21.00 5.46
N PRO A 58 -22.19 21.82 6.54
CA PRO A 58 -23.33 21.94 7.44
C PRO A 58 -24.61 22.42 6.74
N LYS A 59 -24.52 23.37 5.80
CA LYS A 59 -25.71 23.86 5.06
C LYS A 59 -26.17 22.86 3.99
N ILE A 60 -25.25 22.18 3.31
CA ILE A 60 -25.58 21.14 2.32
C ILE A 60 -26.24 19.95 3.02
N GLU A 61 -25.68 19.45 4.12
CA GLU A 61 -26.25 18.36 4.92
C GLU A 61 -27.64 18.70 5.46
N ALA A 62 -27.87 19.96 5.87
CA ALA A 62 -29.18 20.42 6.30
C ALA A 62 -30.22 20.35 5.15
N GLU A 63 -29.83 20.72 3.94
CA GLU A 63 -30.69 20.65 2.77
C GLU A 63 -30.95 19.20 2.31
N MET A 64 -29.92 18.36 2.33
CA MET A 64 -30.07 16.91 2.10
C MET A 64 -31.07 16.29 3.08
N LYS A 65 -31.03 16.66 4.37
CA LYS A 65 -32.01 16.22 5.37
C LYS A 65 -33.43 16.68 5.03
N LYS A 66 -33.62 17.88 4.47
CA LYS A 66 -34.94 18.33 4.01
C LYS A 66 -35.46 17.48 2.85
N ILE A 67 -34.60 17.17 1.88
CA ILE A 67 -34.93 16.30 0.72
C ILE A 67 -35.30 14.88 1.18
N ILE A 68 -34.55 14.32 2.14
CA ILE A 68 -34.86 13.01 2.74
C ILE A 68 -36.22 13.06 3.45
N LYS A 69 -36.46 14.10 4.25
CA LYS A 69 -37.75 14.28 4.97
C LYS A 69 -38.94 14.45 4.03
N ALA A 70 -38.73 15.03 2.85
CA ALA A 70 -39.77 15.16 1.83
C ALA A 70 -40.17 13.81 1.21
N ASN A 71 -39.37 12.75 1.39
CA ASN A 71 -39.64 11.39 0.92
C ASN A 71 -40.04 11.31 -0.56
N LEU A 72 -39.29 12.00 -1.42
CA LEU A 72 -39.54 12.08 -2.85
C LEU A 72 -39.37 10.69 -3.50
N PRO A 73 -40.25 10.30 -4.44
CA PRO A 73 -40.12 9.03 -5.16
C PRO A 73 -38.89 9.07 -6.09
N LEU A 74 -38.24 7.91 -6.26
CA LEU A 74 -37.23 7.71 -7.30
C LEU A 74 -37.80 6.85 -8.43
N THR A 75 -37.95 7.43 -9.61
CA THR A 75 -38.48 6.73 -10.81
C THR A 75 -37.37 6.53 -11.84
N ARG A 76 -37.23 5.29 -12.32
CA ARG A 76 -36.31 4.94 -13.40
C ARG A 76 -37.05 5.01 -14.73
N GLU A 77 -36.50 5.75 -15.68
CA GLU A 77 -37.02 5.87 -17.04
C GLU A 77 -35.92 5.47 -18.02
N GLU A 78 -36.27 4.62 -19.00
CA GLU A 78 -35.45 4.39 -20.18
C GLU A 78 -35.84 5.44 -21.22
N ILE A 79 -34.85 6.15 -21.74
CA ILE A 79 -35.08 7.25 -22.69
C ILE A 79 -34.28 6.99 -23.97
N THR A 80 -34.59 7.75 -25.02
CA THR A 80 -33.78 7.81 -26.23
C THR A 80 -32.56 8.73 -26.03
N ILE A 81 -31.53 8.55 -26.86
CA ILE A 81 -30.36 9.44 -26.88
C ILE A 81 -30.78 10.89 -27.16
N GLU A 82 -31.72 11.10 -28.08
CA GLU A 82 -32.24 12.42 -28.44
C GLU A 82 -32.94 13.12 -27.27
N GLU A 83 -33.78 12.39 -26.54
CA GLU A 83 -34.41 12.90 -25.31
C GLU A 83 -33.37 13.25 -24.25
N GLY A 84 -32.36 12.38 -24.07
CA GLY A 84 -31.25 12.62 -23.15
C GLY A 84 -30.50 13.91 -23.48
N ARG A 85 -30.16 14.12 -24.77
CA ARG A 85 -29.48 15.34 -25.24
C ARG A 85 -30.34 16.59 -25.01
N LYS A 86 -31.66 16.46 -25.06
CA LYS A 86 -32.59 17.56 -24.78
C LYS A 86 -32.61 17.91 -23.29
N ILE A 87 -32.72 16.90 -22.42
CA ILE A 87 -32.74 17.04 -20.96
C ILE A 87 -31.41 17.65 -20.45
N PHE A 88 -30.27 17.18 -20.96
CA PHE A 88 -28.94 17.57 -20.50
C PHE A 88 -28.22 18.54 -21.45
N SER A 89 -28.96 19.30 -22.26
CA SER A 89 -28.41 20.19 -23.30
C SER A 89 -27.37 21.18 -22.77
N ASP A 90 -27.54 21.66 -21.53
CA ASP A 90 -26.61 22.61 -20.88
C ASP A 90 -25.51 21.93 -20.04
N ASN A 91 -25.33 20.61 -20.14
CA ASN A 91 -24.34 19.87 -19.35
C ASN A 91 -23.38 19.07 -20.27
N PRO A 92 -22.17 19.58 -20.54
CA PRO A 92 -21.24 18.95 -21.48
C PRO A 92 -20.83 17.53 -21.06
N PHE A 93 -20.69 17.26 -19.76
CA PHE A 93 -20.27 15.95 -19.25
C PHE A 93 -21.36 14.89 -19.48
N LYS A 94 -22.62 15.25 -19.29
CA LYS A 94 -23.75 14.33 -19.50
C LYS A 94 -23.99 14.08 -20.99
N LEU A 95 -23.75 15.07 -21.85
CA LEU A 95 -23.77 14.89 -23.31
C LEU A 95 -22.67 13.90 -23.77
N GLU A 96 -21.47 14.02 -23.21
CA GLU A 96 -20.38 13.08 -23.50
C GLU A 96 -20.72 11.64 -23.05
N TRP A 97 -21.32 11.46 -21.87
CA TRP A 97 -21.82 10.15 -21.44
C TRP A 97 -22.86 9.57 -22.39
N LEU A 98 -23.76 10.39 -22.94
CA LEU A 98 -24.72 9.93 -23.94
C LEU A 98 -24.02 9.48 -25.23
N ASP A 99 -22.98 10.20 -25.68
CA ASP A 99 -22.17 9.78 -26.83
C ASP A 99 -21.50 8.42 -26.58
N GLU A 100 -20.99 8.18 -25.37
CA GLU A 100 -20.39 6.90 -25.01
C GLU A 100 -21.41 5.76 -24.96
N ILE A 101 -22.58 6.00 -24.36
CA ILE A 101 -23.68 5.02 -24.30
C ILE A 101 -24.15 4.67 -25.71
N GLU A 102 -24.31 5.66 -26.58
CA GLU A 102 -24.68 5.48 -28.00
C GLU A 102 -23.65 4.62 -28.73
N LYS A 103 -22.35 4.88 -28.55
CA LYS A 103 -21.26 4.07 -29.12
C LYS A 103 -21.26 2.62 -28.64
N ARG A 104 -21.68 2.37 -27.39
CA ARG A 104 -21.81 1.01 -26.85
C ARG A 104 -23.06 0.28 -27.34
N GLY A 105 -23.99 0.98 -28.01
CA GLY A 105 -25.29 0.42 -28.42
C GLY A 105 -26.23 0.13 -27.24
N GLU A 106 -25.99 0.79 -26.11
CA GLU A 106 -26.81 0.67 -24.90
C GLU A 106 -27.93 1.71 -24.90
N LYS A 107 -29.01 1.44 -24.17
CA LYS A 107 -30.07 2.43 -23.98
C LYS A 107 -29.80 3.26 -22.72
N PRO A 108 -29.80 4.60 -22.80
CA PRO A 108 -29.60 5.44 -21.63
C PRO A 108 -30.80 5.35 -20.68
N THR A 109 -30.52 5.36 -19.38
CA THR A 109 -31.55 5.46 -18.35
C THR A 109 -31.32 6.68 -17.47
N ILE A 110 -32.41 7.31 -17.07
CA ILE A 110 -32.42 8.41 -16.13
C ILE A 110 -33.15 8.01 -14.86
N TYR A 111 -32.79 8.65 -13.77
CA TYR A 111 -33.52 8.59 -12.51
C TYR A 111 -34.05 9.98 -12.18
N ARG A 112 -35.37 10.08 -11.96
CA ARG A 112 -35.98 11.29 -11.41
C ARG A 112 -36.13 11.17 -9.91
N THR A 113 -35.78 12.22 -9.18
CA THR A 113 -35.99 12.33 -7.74
C THR A 113 -37.06 13.38 -7.48
N GLY A 114 -38.30 12.91 -7.32
CA GLY A 114 -39.47 13.78 -7.42
C GLY A 114 -39.56 14.45 -8.80
N ASP A 115 -40.18 15.62 -8.85
CA ASP A 115 -40.36 16.38 -10.10
C ASP A 115 -39.21 17.35 -10.41
N GLU A 116 -38.32 17.58 -9.44
CA GLU A 116 -37.35 18.68 -9.47
C GLU A 116 -35.95 18.28 -9.95
N PHE A 117 -35.58 17.01 -9.84
CA PHE A 117 -34.22 16.56 -10.13
C PHE A 117 -34.22 15.33 -11.03
N VAL A 118 -33.31 15.31 -12.01
CA VAL A 118 -33.10 14.21 -12.94
C VAL A 118 -31.60 14.03 -13.17
N ASP A 119 -31.14 12.78 -13.13
CA ASP A 119 -29.77 12.46 -13.52
C ASP A 119 -29.68 11.22 -14.41
N LEU A 120 -28.66 11.20 -15.28
CA LEU A 120 -28.30 10.07 -16.13
C LEU A 120 -27.59 9.01 -15.27
N CYS A 121 -28.29 7.91 -15.01
CA CYS A 121 -27.85 6.90 -14.05
C CYS A 121 -28.46 5.52 -14.35
N ALA A 122 -27.66 4.46 -14.17
CA ALA A 122 -28.09 3.07 -14.33
C ALA A 122 -28.70 2.45 -13.05
N GLY A 123 -28.46 3.04 -11.88
CA GLY A 123 -28.85 2.50 -10.58
C GLY A 123 -27.88 1.43 -10.04
N PRO A 124 -28.28 0.65 -9.03
CA PRO A 124 -29.59 0.66 -8.37
C PRO A 124 -29.76 1.83 -7.39
N HIS A 125 -31.02 2.16 -7.09
CA HIS A 125 -31.45 3.15 -6.08
C HIS A 125 -32.50 2.55 -5.15
N VAL A 126 -32.69 3.17 -3.97
CA VAL A 126 -33.88 2.89 -3.15
C VAL A 126 -35.11 3.59 -3.73
N THR A 127 -36.31 3.15 -3.34
CA THR A 127 -37.56 3.60 -3.99
C THR A 127 -37.95 5.06 -3.67
N SER A 128 -37.41 5.65 -2.61
CA SER A 128 -37.69 7.04 -2.22
C SER A 128 -36.56 7.62 -1.37
N THR A 129 -36.43 8.95 -1.36
CA THR A 129 -35.38 9.64 -0.58
C THR A 129 -35.50 9.39 0.92
N GLY A 130 -36.71 9.14 1.43
CA GLY A 130 -36.96 8.83 2.84
C GLY A 130 -36.50 7.44 3.28
N LYS A 131 -36.06 6.58 2.35
CA LYS A 131 -35.42 5.29 2.68
C LYS A 131 -33.91 5.41 2.89
N VAL A 132 -33.34 6.59 2.72
CA VAL A 132 -31.96 6.88 3.15
C VAL A 132 -31.96 7.02 4.67
N GLY A 133 -31.09 6.27 5.34
CA GLY A 133 -30.92 6.32 6.79
C GLY A 133 -30.01 7.49 7.20
N ALA A 134 -28.96 7.18 7.96
CA ALA A 134 -28.00 8.17 8.41
C ALA A 134 -26.90 8.42 7.36
N PHE A 135 -26.45 9.66 7.21
CA PHE A 135 -25.40 10.03 6.27
C PHE A 135 -24.46 11.12 6.82
N LYS A 136 -23.28 11.24 6.21
CA LYS A 136 -22.30 12.28 6.55
C LYS A 136 -21.46 12.66 5.33
N LEU A 137 -21.21 13.96 5.11
CA LEU A 137 -20.20 14.43 4.17
C LEU A 137 -18.82 14.41 4.84
N LEU A 138 -17.82 13.90 4.12
CA LEU A 138 -16.52 13.53 4.69
C LEU A 138 -15.41 14.50 4.31
N SER A 139 -15.21 14.78 3.02
CA SER A 139 -14.13 15.63 2.54
C SER A 139 -14.33 16.10 1.10
N ILE A 140 -13.56 17.11 0.70
CA ILE A 140 -13.44 17.55 -0.71
C ILE A 140 -12.07 17.18 -1.28
N ALA A 141 -12.03 16.76 -2.55
CA ALA A 141 -10.80 16.52 -3.30
C ALA A 141 -10.89 17.08 -4.72
N GLY A 142 -9.74 17.27 -5.37
CA GLY A 142 -9.68 17.51 -6.82
C GLY A 142 -9.66 16.20 -7.58
N ALA A 143 -10.40 16.11 -8.69
CA ALA A 143 -10.36 15.01 -9.63
C ALA A 143 -10.20 15.56 -11.06
N TYR A 144 -9.65 14.76 -11.97
CA TYR A 144 -9.62 15.11 -13.39
C TYR A 144 -10.62 14.27 -14.15
N TRP A 145 -11.32 14.87 -15.11
CA TRP A 145 -12.26 14.15 -15.97
C TRP A 145 -11.57 12.98 -16.68
N HIS A 146 -12.16 11.78 -16.65
CA HIS A 146 -11.57 10.50 -17.08
C HIS A 146 -10.22 10.13 -16.42
N GLY A 147 -9.83 10.79 -15.34
CA GLY A 147 -8.54 10.57 -14.68
C GLY A 147 -7.33 11.04 -15.50
N ASP A 148 -7.54 11.86 -16.53
CA ASP A 148 -6.47 12.45 -17.34
C ASP A 148 -6.20 13.89 -16.89
N GLU A 149 -4.98 14.16 -16.42
CA GLU A 149 -4.52 15.48 -15.96
C GLU A 149 -4.60 16.58 -17.04
N LYS A 150 -4.75 16.19 -18.31
CA LYS A 150 -4.98 17.12 -19.43
C LYS A 150 -6.42 17.61 -19.53
N ASN A 151 -7.36 16.91 -18.89
CA ASN A 151 -8.77 17.26 -18.93
C ASN A 151 -9.13 18.25 -17.81
N LYS A 152 -10.38 18.70 -17.82
CA LYS A 152 -10.89 19.66 -16.83
C LYS A 152 -10.79 19.10 -15.41
N MET A 153 -10.28 19.92 -14.50
CA MET A 153 -10.28 19.63 -13.06
C MET A 153 -11.69 19.85 -12.48
N LEU A 154 -12.14 18.89 -11.69
CA LEU A 154 -13.44 18.82 -11.05
C LEU A 154 -13.28 18.83 -9.52
N THR A 155 -14.32 19.28 -8.84
CA THR A 155 -14.43 19.25 -7.38
C THR A 155 -15.21 18.01 -6.96
N ARG A 156 -14.52 17.05 -6.33
CA ARG A 156 -15.10 15.82 -5.80
C ARG A 156 -15.54 16.01 -4.35
N ILE A 157 -16.80 15.75 -4.04
CA ILE A 157 -17.31 15.70 -2.67
C ILE A 157 -17.51 14.25 -2.26
N TYR A 158 -16.87 13.81 -1.18
CA TYR A 158 -17.03 12.49 -0.59
C TYR A 158 -18.09 12.50 0.52
N GLY A 159 -18.90 11.45 0.57
CA GLY A 159 -19.86 11.21 1.63
C GLY A 159 -20.02 9.72 1.94
N THR A 160 -20.72 9.41 3.02
CA THR A 160 -21.12 8.04 3.37
C THR A 160 -22.55 8.00 3.88
N ALA A 161 -23.18 6.83 3.76
CA ALA A 161 -24.54 6.59 4.22
C ALA A 161 -24.73 5.14 4.68
N PHE A 162 -25.58 4.98 5.69
CA PHE A 162 -25.91 3.73 6.37
C PHE A 162 -27.42 3.64 6.66
N GLU A 163 -27.91 2.45 7.03
CA GLU A 163 -29.31 2.27 7.37
C GLU A 163 -29.68 2.93 8.70
N THR A 164 -28.74 2.93 9.66
CA THR A 164 -28.96 3.44 11.01
C THR A 164 -27.89 4.44 11.44
N GLN A 165 -28.23 5.29 12.41
CA GLN A 165 -27.27 6.21 13.02
C GLN A 165 -26.14 5.47 13.75
N GLU A 166 -26.44 4.33 14.37
CA GLU A 166 -25.45 3.50 15.06
C GLU A 166 -24.38 2.97 14.10
N GLU A 167 -24.77 2.48 12.91
CA GLU A 167 -23.82 2.03 11.88
C GLU A 167 -22.92 3.18 11.40
N LEU A 168 -23.50 4.38 11.22
CA LEU A 168 -22.74 5.58 10.86
C LEU A 168 -21.75 5.99 11.96
N ASP A 169 -22.18 5.99 13.21
CA ASP A 169 -21.33 6.37 14.35
C ASP A 169 -20.16 5.41 14.52
N ILE A 170 -20.39 4.10 14.35
CA ILE A 170 -19.34 3.07 14.32
C ILE A 170 -18.36 3.33 13.18
N PHE A 171 -18.87 3.62 11.98
CA PHE A 171 -18.02 3.91 10.82
C PHE A 171 -17.16 5.15 11.04
N LEU A 172 -17.75 6.25 11.53
CA LEU A 172 -17.03 7.49 11.80
C LEU A 172 -15.97 7.32 12.90
N LYS A 173 -16.28 6.57 13.96
CA LYS A 173 -15.31 6.22 15.00
C LYS A 173 -14.14 5.41 14.44
N ASN A 174 -14.41 4.43 13.58
CA ASN A 174 -13.37 3.65 12.93
C ASN A 174 -12.51 4.51 12.01
N LEU A 175 -13.12 5.44 11.28
CA LEU A 175 -12.40 6.39 10.41
C LEU A 175 -11.49 7.32 11.23
N GLU A 176 -11.92 7.80 12.39
CA GLU A 176 -11.08 8.60 13.29
C GLU A 176 -9.90 7.79 13.87
N GLU A 177 -10.15 6.56 14.32
CA GLU A 177 -9.10 5.67 14.80
C GLU A 177 -8.09 5.34 13.70
N ALA A 178 -8.56 5.12 12.48
CA ALA A 178 -7.71 4.89 11.32
C ALA A 178 -6.88 6.13 10.95
N LYS A 179 -7.45 7.35 11.03
CA LYS A 179 -6.68 8.60 10.86
C LYS A 179 -5.58 8.77 11.90
N LYS A 180 -5.77 8.28 13.13
CA LYS A 180 -4.71 8.28 14.17
C LYS A 180 -3.59 7.29 13.84
N ARG A 181 -3.88 6.26 13.04
CA ARG A 181 -2.92 5.22 12.62
C ARG A 181 -2.21 5.53 11.31
N ASP A 182 -2.55 6.64 10.65
CA ASP A 182 -1.91 7.06 9.40
C ASP A 182 -0.39 7.19 9.56
N HIS A 183 0.36 6.43 8.77
CA HIS A 183 1.82 6.41 8.82
C HIS A 183 2.45 7.78 8.54
N ARG A 184 1.77 8.69 7.84
CA ARG A 184 2.26 10.05 7.57
C ARG A 184 2.25 10.89 8.85
N LYS A 185 1.20 10.75 9.66
CA LYS A 185 1.09 11.42 10.95
C LYS A 185 2.07 10.81 11.94
N ILE A 186 2.02 9.50 12.13
CA ILE A 186 2.90 8.80 13.07
C ILE A 186 4.37 8.94 12.67
N GLY A 187 4.69 8.84 11.38
CA GLY A 187 6.05 8.98 10.88
C GLY A 187 6.62 10.38 11.10
N LYS A 188 5.77 11.42 11.10
CA LYS A 188 6.16 12.77 11.52
C LYS A 188 6.35 12.85 13.03
N ASP A 189 5.37 12.39 13.80
CA ASP A 189 5.37 12.44 15.27
C ASP A 189 6.56 11.67 15.89
N LEU A 190 6.97 10.57 15.26
CA LEU A 190 8.08 9.73 15.69
C LEU A 190 9.41 10.01 14.96
N ASP A 191 9.46 11.06 14.14
CA ASP A 191 10.67 11.46 13.41
C ASP A 191 11.27 10.34 12.53
N LEU A 192 10.41 9.55 11.85
CA LEU A 192 10.84 8.39 11.07
C LEU A 192 11.30 8.77 9.66
N PHE A 193 10.61 9.71 9.01
CA PHE A 193 10.90 10.09 7.64
C PHE A 193 10.48 11.52 7.29
N LEU A 194 10.94 11.99 6.14
CA LEU A 194 10.65 13.29 5.57
C LEU A 194 10.33 13.14 4.08
N LEU A 195 9.36 13.92 3.60
CA LEU A 195 9.13 14.18 2.19
C LEU A 195 9.46 15.66 1.97
N SER A 196 10.37 15.95 1.04
CA SER A 196 10.81 17.32 0.71
C SER A 196 10.44 17.63 -0.74
N GLU A 197 9.84 18.80 -0.95
CA GLU A 197 9.50 19.27 -2.29
C GLU A 197 10.75 19.54 -3.13
N GLU A 198 11.81 20.03 -2.49
CA GLU A 198 13.10 20.33 -3.11
C GLU A 198 13.79 19.10 -3.69
N ILE A 199 13.60 17.93 -3.07
CA ILE A 199 14.12 16.65 -3.57
C ILE A 199 13.23 16.09 -4.69
N GLY A 200 11.92 16.29 -4.57
CA GLY A 200 10.94 15.88 -5.55
C GLY A 200 9.92 14.89 -5.00
N GLN A 201 8.72 14.91 -5.59
CA GLN A 201 7.59 14.11 -5.13
C GLN A 201 7.84 12.61 -5.25
N GLY A 202 7.46 11.87 -4.19
CA GLY A 202 7.61 10.41 -4.12
C GLY A 202 9.04 9.96 -3.83
N LEU A 203 9.92 10.88 -3.43
CA LEU A 203 11.30 10.62 -3.01
C LEU A 203 11.43 10.85 -1.50
N LEU A 204 11.06 9.81 -0.75
CA LEU A 204 11.23 9.63 0.68
C LEU A 204 12.70 9.83 1.15
N LEU A 205 12.87 10.54 2.26
CA LEU A 205 14.08 10.52 3.08
C LEU A 205 13.82 9.80 4.40
N LEU A 206 14.54 8.72 4.66
CA LEU A 206 14.51 8.08 5.97
C LEU A 206 15.41 8.85 6.94
N LYS A 207 14.85 9.25 8.08
CA LYS A 207 15.58 9.84 9.20
C LYS A 207 16.20 8.74 10.07
N PRO A 208 17.12 9.04 11.01
CA PRO A 208 17.86 8.02 11.76
C PRO A 208 16.97 6.93 12.37
N LYS A 209 15.84 7.29 12.99
CA LYS A 209 14.90 6.33 13.59
C LYS A 209 14.23 5.42 12.56
N GLY A 210 13.81 5.96 11.42
CA GLY A 210 13.26 5.17 10.31
C GLY A 210 14.31 4.27 9.65
N ALA A 211 15.53 4.77 9.47
CA ALA A 211 16.64 4.01 8.91
C ALA A 211 17.04 2.81 9.79
N ILE A 212 16.94 2.93 11.11
CA ILE A 212 17.11 1.79 12.04
C ILE A 212 16.07 0.71 11.74
N ILE A 213 14.78 1.06 11.69
CA ILE A 213 13.71 0.08 11.42
C ILE A 213 13.97 -0.65 10.11
N ARG A 214 14.29 0.10 9.05
CA ARG A 214 14.64 -0.46 7.74
C ARG A 214 15.81 -1.43 7.84
N ARG A 215 16.90 -1.05 8.50
CA ARG A 215 18.10 -1.88 8.62
C ARG A 215 17.83 -3.17 9.40
N GLU A 216 17.03 -3.14 10.46
CA GLU A 216 16.64 -4.35 11.19
C GLU A 216 15.84 -5.31 10.31
N ILE A 217 14.91 -4.78 9.49
CA ILE A 217 14.16 -5.55 8.50
C ILE A 217 15.10 -6.16 7.46
N GLU A 218 15.99 -5.37 6.85
CA GLU A 218 16.94 -5.83 5.83
C GLU A 218 17.89 -6.91 6.39
N ASN A 219 18.44 -6.71 7.58
CA ASN A 219 19.30 -7.69 8.25
C ASN A 219 18.58 -9.02 8.51
N PHE A 220 17.33 -8.94 9.00
CA PHE A 220 16.51 -10.13 9.23
C PHE A 220 16.26 -10.90 7.94
N ILE A 221 15.87 -10.19 6.88
CA ILE A 221 15.61 -10.78 5.56
C ILE A 221 16.85 -11.47 5.01
N ILE A 222 17.99 -10.78 4.99
CA ILE A 222 19.25 -11.33 4.47
C ILE A 222 19.64 -12.61 5.23
N LYS A 223 19.53 -12.59 6.56
CA LYS A 223 19.80 -13.76 7.42
C LYS A 223 18.88 -14.93 7.05
N GLU A 224 17.58 -14.69 6.91
CA GLU A 224 16.59 -15.73 6.63
C GLU A 224 16.68 -16.27 5.19
N GLN A 225 17.02 -15.41 4.23
CA GLN A 225 17.26 -15.82 2.84
C GLN A 225 18.54 -16.64 2.71
N THR A 226 19.62 -16.23 3.41
CA THR A 226 20.89 -16.98 3.42
C THR A 226 20.70 -18.41 3.96
N LYS A 227 19.95 -18.57 5.07
CA LYS A 227 19.58 -19.90 5.61
C LYS A 227 18.82 -20.78 4.60
N ARG A 228 18.08 -20.17 3.68
CA ARG A 228 17.27 -20.83 2.64
C ARG A 228 18.04 -20.99 1.31
N GLY A 229 19.34 -20.74 1.32
CA GLY A 229 20.21 -20.95 0.15
C GLY A 229 20.07 -19.90 -0.94
N TYR A 230 19.56 -18.70 -0.62
CA TYR A 230 19.62 -17.57 -1.54
C TYR A 230 21.04 -16.99 -1.58
N GLN A 231 21.48 -16.64 -2.79
CA GLN A 231 22.76 -15.99 -3.05
C GLN A 231 22.52 -14.51 -3.28
N HIS A 232 22.96 -13.69 -2.32
CA HIS A 232 22.81 -12.24 -2.40
C HIS A 232 23.82 -11.62 -3.38
N VAL A 233 23.32 -10.75 -4.26
CA VAL A 233 24.10 -10.01 -5.25
C VAL A 233 23.80 -8.51 -5.15
N TYR A 234 24.59 -7.69 -5.84
CA TYR A 234 24.37 -6.26 -5.99
C TYR A 234 24.45 -5.89 -7.46
N THR A 235 23.43 -5.20 -7.98
CA THR A 235 23.36 -4.83 -9.40
C THR A 235 23.23 -3.32 -9.59
N PRO A 236 23.76 -2.75 -10.69
CA PRO A 236 23.69 -1.31 -10.95
C PRO A 236 22.26 -0.76 -10.97
N HIS A 237 22.10 0.55 -10.73
CA HIS A 237 20.80 1.23 -10.83
C HIS A 237 20.43 1.65 -12.26
N ILE A 238 21.37 1.60 -13.20
CA ILE A 238 21.18 2.01 -14.59
C ILE A 238 21.54 0.89 -15.54
N GLY A 239 20.82 0.81 -16.67
CA GLY A 239 21.07 -0.17 -17.72
C GLY A 239 20.84 0.44 -19.10
N LYS A 240 21.58 -0.05 -20.10
CA LYS A 240 21.38 0.35 -21.50
C LYS A 240 19.96 0.06 -21.96
N LYS A 241 19.39 0.91 -22.81
CA LYS A 241 18.08 0.74 -23.45
C LYS A 241 17.85 -0.65 -24.03
N GLN A 242 18.90 -1.23 -24.64
CA GLN A 242 18.84 -2.55 -25.24
C GLN A 242 18.47 -3.65 -24.23
N LEU A 243 18.91 -3.55 -22.98
CA LEU A 243 18.56 -4.52 -21.93
C LEU A 243 17.04 -4.57 -21.72
N TRP A 244 16.40 -3.40 -21.69
CA TRP A 244 14.95 -3.25 -21.49
C TRP A 244 14.13 -3.67 -22.71
N LYS A 245 14.69 -3.53 -23.92
CA LYS A 245 14.10 -4.10 -25.14
C LYS A 245 14.17 -5.62 -25.13
N THR A 246 15.34 -6.18 -24.79
CA THR A 246 15.51 -7.63 -24.64
C THR A 246 14.54 -8.18 -23.63
N SER A 247 14.34 -7.53 -22.47
CA SER A 247 13.39 -7.98 -21.46
C SER A 247 11.91 -7.68 -21.77
N GLY A 248 11.61 -6.92 -22.82
CA GLY A 248 10.24 -6.49 -23.18
C GLY A 248 9.68 -5.36 -22.31
N HIS A 249 10.41 -4.90 -21.29
CA HIS A 249 9.97 -3.80 -20.41
C HIS A 249 9.87 -2.48 -21.16
N TRP A 250 10.72 -2.26 -22.17
CA TRP A 250 10.64 -1.06 -23.00
C TRP A 250 9.32 -0.96 -23.75
N ASP A 251 8.72 -2.08 -24.15
CA ASP A 251 7.52 -2.09 -24.99
C ASP A 251 6.23 -2.10 -24.16
N LEU A 252 6.26 -2.76 -22.99
CA LEU A 252 5.07 -3.03 -22.17
C LEU A 252 5.03 -2.27 -20.83
N TYR A 253 6.12 -1.61 -20.44
CA TYR A 253 6.24 -0.90 -19.16
C TYR A 253 6.75 0.54 -19.31
N ARG A 254 6.71 1.08 -20.54
CA ARG A 254 7.35 2.36 -20.89
C ARG A 254 6.81 3.54 -20.10
N ASP A 255 5.50 3.59 -19.90
CA ASP A 255 4.78 4.65 -19.20
C ASP A 255 5.18 4.76 -17.73
N LYS A 256 5.63 3.66 -17.13
CA LYS A 256 6.13 3.58 -15.75
C LYS A 256 7.66 3.68 -15.64
N MET A 257 8.37 3.86 -16.75
CA MET A 257 9.82 4.06 -16.77
C MET A 257 10.19 5.54 -16.85
N TYR A 258 11.20 5.94 -16.09
CA TYR A 258 11.83 7.25 -16.25
C TYR A 258 12.40 7.44 -17.66
N SER A 259 12.49 8.70 -18.09
CA SER A 259 13.05 9.06 -19.38
C SER A 259 14.51 8.61 -19.54
N PRO A 260 14.91 8.18 -20.75
CA PRO A 260 16.28 7.80 -21.01
C PRO A 260 17.24 8.98 -20.88
N MET A 261 18.37 8.73 -20.24
CA MET A 261 19.54 9.59 -20.21
C MET A 261 20.40 9.26 -21.43
N LYS A 262 20.55 10.22 -22.33
CA LYS A 262 21.43 10.07 -23.50
C LYS A 262 22.87 10.35 -23.08
N ILE A 263 23.73 9.33 -23.19
CA ILE A 263 25.17 9.41 -22.88
C ILE A 263 25.92 8.94 -24.12
N ASP A 264 26.68 9.85 -24.73
CA ASP A 264 27.34 9.63 -26.02
C ASP A 264 26.37 9.14 -27.12
N LYS A 265 26.57 7.90 -27.59
CA LYS A 265 25.75 7.24 -28.61
C LYS A 265 24.66 6.33 -28.01
N ASP A 266 24.71 6.09 -26.70
CA ASP A 266 23.86 5.15 -26.01
C ASP A 266 22.75 5.87 -25.21
N GLU A 267 21.65 5.17 -25.00
CA GLU A 267 20.58 5.59 -24.09
C GLU A 267 20.60 4.67 -22.85
N TYR A 268 20.64 5.27 -21.67
CA TYR A 268 20.58 4.58 -20.39
C TYR A 268 19.30 4.92 -19.65
N LEU A 269 18.76 3.97 -18.92
CA LEU A 269 17.59 4.19 -18.07
C LEU A 269 17.89 3.71 -16.65
N VAL A 270 17.36 4.42 -15.66
CA VAL A 270 17.25 3.89 -14.30
C VAL A 270 16.34 2.67 -14.31
N LYS A 271 16.69 1.65 -13.52
CA LYS A 271 15.99 0.36 -13.53
C LYS A 271 14.58 0.46 -12.94
N PRO A 272 13.51 0.06 -13.66
CA PRO A 272 12.17 -0.09 -13.07
C PRO A 272 11.97 -1.43 -12.34
N MET A 273 12.82 -2.41 -12.66
CA MET A 273 12.82 -3.78 -12.14
C MET A 273 14.24 -4.36 -12.18
N ASN A 274 14.55 -5.32 -11.32
CA ASN A 274 15.89 -5.92 -11.22
C ASN A 274 16.07 -7.15 -12.09
N CYS A 275 14.97 -7.80 -12.51
CA CYS A 275 15.00 -9.06 -13.23
C CYS A 275 16.03 -9.11 -14.38
N PRO A 276 16.21 -8.09 -15.25
CA PRO A 276 17.14 -8.20 -16.37
C PRO A 276 18.60 -8.31 -15.94
N PHE A 277 18.98 -7.73 -14.79
CA PHE A 277 20.33 -7.84 -14.26
C PHE A 277 20.60 -9.23 -13.69
N HIS A 278 19.63 -9.82 -13.00
CA HIS A 278 19.76 -11.17 -12.47
C HIS A 278 19.82 -12.20 -13.61
N MET A 279 19.15 -11.95 -14.75
CA MET A 279 19.30 -12.78 -15.96
C MET A 279 20.73 -12.75 -16.47
N MET A 280 21.41 -11.59 -16.44
CA MET A 280 22.80 -11.48 -16.87
C MET A 280 23.77 -12.21 -15.93
N ILE A 281 23.50 -12.22 -14.63
CA ILE A 281 24.27 -13.00 -13.64
C ILE A 281 24.07 -14.50 -13.87
N TYR A 282 22.83 -14.94 -14.11
CA TYR A 282 22.59 -16.34 -14.46
C TYR A 282 23.38 -16.74 -15.72
N LYS A 283 23.31 -15.89 -16.76
CA LYS A 283 23.91 -16.11 -18.09
C LYS A 283 25.44 -16.03 -18.11
N SER A 284 26.10 -15.53 -17.07
CA SER A 284 27.56 -15.35 -17.06
C SER A 284 28.33 -16.68 -17.06
N GLU A 285 27.67 -17.79 -16.72
CA GLU A 285 28.29 -19.11 -16.60
C GLU A 285 27.40 -20.19 -17.24
N LYS A 286 28.02 -21.28 -17.69
CA LYS A 286 27.27 -22.48 -18.10
C LYS A 286 26.71 -23.17 -16.85
N ARG A 287 25.44 -23.56 -16.89
CA ARG A 287 24.73 -24.16 -15.76
C ARG A 287 24.44 -25.65 -15.99
N SER A 288 24.58 -26.46 -14.95
CA SER A 288 24.12 -27.86 -14.90
C SER A 288 22.79 -27.95 -14.16
N TYR A 289 21.95 -28.93 -14.53
CA TYR A 289 20.72 -29.25 -13.80
C TYR A 289 20.93 -29.48 -12.29
N ARG A 290 22.14 -29.91 -11.89
CA ARG A 290 22.53 -30.16 -10.49
C ARG A 290 22.63 -28.89 -9.65
N GLU A 291 22.83 -27.74 -10.30
CA GLU A 291 22.91 -26.44 -9.64
C GLU A 291 21.53 -25.81 -9.47
N LEU A 292 20.48 -26.39 -10.07
CA LEU A 292 19.11 -25.90 -9.97
C LEU A 292 18.36 -26.61 -8.84
N PRO A 293 17.64 -25.88 -7.97
CA PRO A 293 17.28 -24.46 -8.11
C PRO A 293 18.37 -23.49 -7.67
N LEU A 294 18.67 -22.50 -8.52
CA LEU A 294 19.57 -21.39 -8.23
C LEU A 294 18.74 -20.16 -7.83
N ARG A 295 18.99 -19.61 -6.65
CA ARG A 295 18.21 -18.52 -6.08
C ARG A 295 19.05 -17.25 -5.94
N ILE A 296 18.88 -16.29 -6.84
CA ILE A 296 19.60 -15.00 -6.80
C ILE A 296 18.71 -13.98 -6.09
N ALA A 297 19.21 -13.35 -5.02
CA ALA A 297 18.47 -12.35 -4.24
C ALA A 297 19.20 -11.01 -4.19
N GLU A 298 18.46 -9.92 -4.04
CA GLU A 298 19.02 -8.58 -3.87
C GLU A 298 18.02 -7.72 -3.08
N ILE A 299 18.52 -6.96 -2.10
CA ILE A 299 17.74 -5.87 -1.48
C ILE A 299 17.80 -4.69 -2.45
N ALA A 300 16.90 -4.69 -3.41
CA ALA A 300 17.14 -4.10 -4.71
C ALA A 300 16.33 -2.82 -4.92
N THR A 301 17.01 -1.70 -5.15
CA THR A 301 16.35 -0.40 -5.35
C THR A 301 16.05 -0.12 -6.81
N VAL A 302 14.78 0.11 -7.12
CA VAL A 302 14.24 0.40 -8.46
C VAL A 302 13.43 1.68 -8.46
N TYR A 303 13.19 2.23 -9.66
CA TYR A 303 12.58 3.53 -9.87
C TYR A 303 11.40 3.43 -10.84
N ARG A 304 10.22 3.85 -10.39
CA ARG A 304 8.98 3.83 -11.18
C ARG A 304 8.40 5.23 -11.29
N TYR A 305 8.04 5.59 -12.52
CA TYR A 305 7.38 6.85 -12.80
C TYR A 305 5.89 6.74 -12.47
N GLU A 306 5.58 6.88 -11.18
CA GLU A 306 4.21 7.03 -10.71
C GLU A 306 3.73 8.48 -10.94
N LYS A 307 2.47 8.64 -11.37
CA LYS A 307 1.90 9.97 -11.61
C LYS A 307 1.80 10.74 -10.29
N PRO A 308 1.96 12.08 -10.28
CA PRO A 308 1.87 12.88 -9.05
C PRO A 308 0.65 12.58 -8.17
N GLY A 309 -0.55 12.47 -8.77
CA GLY A 309 -1.79 12.17 -8.07
C GLY A 309 -1.91 10.75 -7.51
N GLU A 310 -1.02 9.83 -7.90
CA GLU A 310 -0.98 8.47 -7.38
C GLU A 310 -0.08 8.32 -6.15
N LEU A 311 0.78 9.31 -5.86
CA LEU A 311 1.73 9.24 -4.76
C LEU A 311 1.03 9.37 -3.40
N SER A 312 1.44 8.54 -2.44
CA SER A 312 0.82 8.50 -1.12
C SER A 312 1.82 8.10 -0.04
N GLY A 313 2.38 9.09 0.65
CA GLY A 313 3.27 8.88 1.81
C GLY A 313 4.40 7.92 1.47
N MET A 314 4.51 6.82 2.22
CA MET A 314 5.44 5.71 1.91
C MET A 314 4.78 4.54 1.15
N LEU A 315 3.44 4.51 1.06
CA LEU A 315 2.68 3.41 0.45
C LEU A 315 2.84 3.36 -1.07
N ARG A 316 2.97 4.52 -1.72
CA ARG A 316 3.18 4.67 -3.16
C ARG A 316 4.17 5.80 -3.43
N VAL A 317 5.38 5.43 -3.86
CA VAL A 317 6.55 6.28 -4.04
C VAL A 317 7.24 5.96 -5.37
N ARG A 318 8.16 6.82 -5.81
CA ARG A 318 8.84 6.67 -7.11
C ARG A 318 10.17 5.91 -7.04
N HIS A 319 10.77 5.82 -5.87
CA HIS A 319 11.88 4.91 -5.61
C HIS A 319 11.40 3.88 -4.60
N ILE A 320 11.67 2.61 -4.86
CA ILE A 320 11.33 1.53 -3.93
C ILE A 320 12.52 0.58 -3.82
N THR A 321 12.72 0.03 -2.64
CA THR A 321 13.66 -1.07 -2.42
C THR A 321 12.88 -2.33 -2.10
N GLN A 322 13.12 -3.40 -2.83
CA GLN A 322 12.38 -4.66 -2.67
C GLN A 322 13.27 -5.77 -2.13
N ASP A 323 12.70 -6.72 -1.39
CA ASP A 323 13.34 -7.99 -1.05
C ASP A 323 13.31 -8.96 -2.24
N ASP A 324 13.78 -8.46 -3.38
CA ASP A 324 13.61 -9.07 -4.70
C ASP A 324 14.50 -10.31 -4.86
N ALA A 325 13.95 -11.34 -5.48
CA ALA A 325 14.73 -12.51 -5.87
C ALA A 325 14.16 -13.20 -7.09
N HIS A 326 15.07 -13.88 -7.79
CA HIS A 326 14.86 -14.59 -9.04
C HIS A 326 15.37 -16.01 -8.86
N ILE A 327 14.44 -16.96 -8.79
CA ILE A 327 14.74 -18.38 -8.65
C ILE A 327 14.69 -19.03 -10.03
N PHE A 328 15.83 -19.53 -10.48
CA PHE A 328 15.97 -20.30 -11.70
C PHE A 328 15.86 -21.77 -11.35
N CYS A 329 14.86 -22.44 -11.87
CA CYS A 329 14.57 -23.83 -11.52
C CYS A 329 14.21 -24.64 -12.76
N ARG A 330 14.27 -25.96 -12.64
CA ARG A 330 13.72 -26.86 -13.66
C ARG A 330 12.20 -26.81 -13.59
N GLU A 331 11.54 -27.11 -14.69
CA GLU A 331 10.08 -27.15 -14.74
C GLU A 331 9.48 -28.09 -13.67
N SER A 332 10.12 -29.23 -13.42
CA SER A 332 9.72 -30.19 -12.38
C SER A 332 9.83 -29.66 -10.95
N GLN A 333 10.57 -28.57 -10.73
CA GLN A 333 10.81 -27.96 -9.42
C GLN A 333 9.88 -26.76 -9.13
N VAL A 334 9.12 -26.27 -10.13
CA VAL A 334 8.34 -25.03 -10.03
C VAL A 334 7.37 -25.06 -8.85
N ILE A 335 6.61 -26.15 -8.69
CA ILE A 335 5.60 -26.26 -7.63
C ILE A 335 6.24 -26.22 -6.23
N ASP A 336 7.35 -26.94 -6.04
CA ASP A 336 7.99 -27.05 -4.73
C ASP A 336 8.71 -25.75 -4.36
N GLU A 337 9.35 -25.07 -5.32
CA GLU A 337 9.93 -23.75 -5.10
C GLU A 337 8.85 -22.69 -4.83
N PHE A 338 7.73 -22.73 -5.56
CA PHE A 338 6.60 -21.83 -5.31
C PHE A 338 6.06 -21.99 -3.88
N ILE A 339 5.85 -23.23 -3.43
CA ILE A 339 5.39 -23.51 -2.06
C ILE A 339 6.44 -23.05 -1.03
N GLY A 340 7.74 -23.29 -1.28
CA GLY A 340 8.81 -22.84 -0.40
C GLY A 340 8.87 -21.31 -0.26
N VAL A 341 8.61 -20.56 -1.34
CA VAL A 341 8.50 -19.10 -1.28
C VAL A 341 7.26 -18.68 -0.50
N PHE A 342 6.12 -19.36 -0.68
CA PHE A 342 4.90 -19.06 0.06
C PHE A 342 5.07 -19.30 1.58
N ASP A 343 5.73 -20.39 1.96
CA ASP A 343 6.02 -20.70 3.36
C ASP A 343 6.96 -19.68 3.98
N TYR A 344 7.98 -19.24 3.22
CA TYR A 344 8.84 -18.15 3.65
C TYR A 344 8.07 -16.84 3.84
N MET A 345 7.20 -16.49 2.89
CA MET A 345 6.37 -15.29 2.97
C MET A 345 5.41 -15.33 4.17
N SER A 346 4.78 -16.47 4.43
CA SER A 346 3.89 -16.66 5.58
C SER A 346 4.65 -16.51 6.90
N TYR A 347 5.84 -17.10 7.00
CA TYR A 347 6.74 -16.94 8.14
C TYR A 347 7.08 -15.47 8.39
N LEU A 348 7.42 -14.70 7.34
CA LEU A 348 7.70 -13.28 7.47
C LEU A 348 6.49 -12.49 8.00
N LEU A 349 5.31 -12.69 7.40
CA LEU A 349 4.09 -11.99 7.82
C LEU A 349 3.76 -12.27 9.29
N GLU A 350 3.93 -13.51 9.74
CA GLU A 350 3.75 -13.89 11.13
C GLU A 350 4.77 -13.21 12.06
N THR A 351 6.07 -13.23 11.72
CA THR A 351 7.13 -12.57 12.50
C THR A 351 6.87 -11.07 12.66
N PHE A 352 6.36 -10.42 11.61
CA PHE A 352 6.01 -9.00 11.62
C PHE A 352 4.59 -8.70 12.14
N GLY A 353 3.88 -9.71 12.63
CA GLY A 353 2.56 -9.56 13.25
C GLY A 353 1.45 -9.14 12.28
N LEU A 354 1.59 -9.41 10.97
CA LEU A 354 0.61 -9.10 9.94
C LEU A 354 -0.31 -10.29 9.70
N LYS A 355 -1.46 -10.30 10.39
CA LYS A 355 -2.43 -11.40 10.33
C LYS A 355 -3.60 -11.17 9.38
N ASN A 356 -3.89 -9.91 9.04
CA ASN A 356 -5.05 -9.54 8.24
C ASN A 356 -4.66 -9.36 6.76
N TYR A 357 -4.55 -10.48 6.05
CA TYR A 357 -4.29 -10.51 4.62
C TYR A 357 -5.12 -11.60 3.93
N TYR A 358 -5.27 -11.47 2.62
CA TYR A 358 -5.82 -12.52 1.77
C TYR A 358 -4.95 -12.70 0.53
N LEU A 359 -5.17 -13.82 -0.17
CA LEU A 359 -4.42 -14.15 -1.37
C LEU A 359 -5.24 -13.81 -2.61
N ARG A 360 -4.59 -13.20 -3.59
CA ARG A 360 -5.18 -12.87 -4.88
C ARG A 360 -4.37 -13.52 -5.99
N LEU A 361 -5.02 -14.35 -6.81
CA LEU A 361 -4.43 -14.96 -7.99
C LEU A 361 -4.71 -14.07 -9.21
N GLY A 362 -3.68 -13.34 -9.65
CA GLY A 362 -3.72 -12.49 -10.84
C GLY A 362 -3.55 -13.32 -12.11
N LEU A 363 -4.55 -13.25 -12.99
CA LEU A 363 -4.64 -13.95 -14.27
C LEU A 363 -4.65 -12.95 -15.43
N ARG A 364 -4.34 -13.40 -16.65
CA ARG A 364 -4.30 -12.50 -17.81
C ARG A 364 -5.69 -12.05 -18.23
N SER A 365 -5.80 -10.81 -18.70
CA SER A 365 -7.00 -10.28 -19.33
C SER A 365 -6.93 -10.37 -20.85
N LYS A 366 -8.07 -10.40 -21.55
CA LYS A 366 -8.10 -10.25 -23.02
C LYS A 366 -7.87 -8.81 -23.48
N LYS A 367 -7.94 -7.83 -22.57
CA LYS A 367 -7.87 -6.40 -22.88
C LYS A 367 -6.44 -5.84 -22.84
N GLU A 368 -5.52 -6.54 -22.19
CA GLU A 368 -4.14 -6.09 -21.98
C GLU A 368 -3.15 -6.85 -22.86
N LYS A 369 -1.96 -6.27 -23.06
CA LYS A 369 -0.87 -6.89 -23.82
C LYS A 369 0.05 -7.66 -22.88
N TYR A 370 0.27 -8.94 -23.19
CA TYR A 370 1.17 -9.83 -22.47
C TYR A 370 2.25 -10.37 -23.41
N LEU A 371 3.40 -10.76 -22.85
CA LEU A 371 4.44 -11.49 -23.58
C LEU A 371 4.04 -12.94 -23.82
N GLY A 372 4.59 -13.54 -24.87
CA GLY A 372 4.41 -14.96 -25.19
C GLY A 372 3.06 -15.33 -25.80
N ASN A 373 2.88 -16.63 -25.99
CA ASN A 373 1.69 -17.20 -26.65
C ASN A 373 0.72 -17.83 -25.63
N ASP A 374 -0.50 -18.13 -26.10
CA ASP A 374 -1.56 -18.73 -25.27
C ASP A 374 -1.14 -20.03 -24.59
N LYS A 375 -0.32 -20.84 -25.26
CA LYS A 375 0.09 -22.15 -24.74
C LYS A 375 1.01 -22.02 -23.52
N ILE A 376 1.93 -21.05 -23.54
CA ILE A 376 2.81 -20.76 -22.40
C ILE A 376 2.01 -20.16 -21.24
N TRP A 377 1.06 -19.26 -21.53
CA TRP A 377 0.19 -18.68 -20.50
C TRP A 377 -0.67 -19.71 -19.81
N GLN A 378 -1.35 -20.56 -20.58
CA GLN A 378 -2.15 -21.65 -20.04
C GLN A 378 -1.31 -22.54 -19.12
N LYS A 379 -0.10 -22.88 -19.55
CA LYS A 379 0.83 -23.67 -18.74
C LYS A 379 1.19 -22.97 -17.42
N ALA A 380 1.54 -21.68 -17.46
CA ALA A 380 1.90 -20.94 -16.26
C ALA A 380 0.71 -20.81 -15.28
N GLU A 381 -0.48 -20.56 -15.80
CA GLU A 381 -1.72 -20.47 -15.01
C GLU A 381 -2.09 -21.83 -14.40
N GLU A 382 -1.89 -22.93 -15.12
CA GLU A 382 -2.09 -24.28 -14.59
C GLU A 382 -1.10 -24.62 -13.47
N GLU A 383 0.19 -24.30 -13.62
CA GLU A 383 1.22 -24.57 -12.60
C GLU A 383 0.98 -23.79 -11.30
N ILE A 384 0.63 -22.50 -11.38
CA ILE A 384 0.33 -21.72 -10.19
C ILE A 384 -0.95 -22.21 -9.50
N VAL A 385 -1.99 -22.58 -10.25
CA VAL A 385 -3.22 -23.15 -9.69
C VAL A 385 -2.96 -24.51 -9.03
N LYS A 386 -2.13 -25.36 -9.64
CA LYS A 386 -1.70 -26.64 -9.03
C LYS A 386 -0.97 -26.41 -7.72
N ALA A 387 -0.02 -25.46 -7.68
CA ALA A 387 0.74 -25.17 -6.47
C ALA A 387 -0.15 -24.67 -5.32
N VAL A 388 -1.05 -23.73 -5.63
CA VAL A 388 -2.02 -23.16 -4.67
C VAL A 388 -2.99 -24.23 -4.16
N LYS A 389 -3.49 -25.12 -5.04
CA LYS A 389 -4.33 -26.26 -4.64
C LYS A 389 -3.59 -27.31 -3.82
N LYS A 390 -2.35 -27.65 -4.17
CA LYS A 390 -1.51 -28.62 -3.44
C LYS A 390 -1.30 -28.19 -1.99
N LYS A 391 -1.18 -26.88 -1.75
CA LYS A 391 -1.01 -26.30 -0.42
C LYS A 391 -2.35 -26.07 0.32
N GLY A 392 -3.49 -26.17 -0.35
CA GLY A 392 -4.81 -25.96 0.24
C GLY A 392 -5.10 -24.49 0.57
N LEU A 393 -4.57 -23.56 -0.23
CA LEU A 393 -4.72 -22.13 0.01
C LEU A 393 -6.04 -21.60 -0.53
N GLU A 394 -6.70 -20.75 0.25
CA GLU A 394 -7.85 -19.97 -0.21
C GLU A 394 -7.38 -18.68 -0.90
N PHE A 395 -7.98 -18.38 -2.06
CA PHE A 395 -7.60 -17.22 -2.86
C PHE A 395 -8.78 -16.68 -3.67
N ILE A 396 -8.70 -15.40 -4.01
CA ILE A 396 -9.63 -14.72 -4.93
C ILE A 396 -8.95 -14.62 -6.30
N LYS A 397 -9.68 -14.96 -7.37
CA LYS A 397 -9.20 -14.76 -8.74
C LYS A 397 -9.39 -13.30 -9.16
N SER A 398 -8.42 -12.74 -9.86
CA SER A 398 -8.53 -11.41 -10.45
C SER A 398 -7.97 -11.40 -11.87
N GLU A 399 -8.81 -11.03 -12.85
CA GLU A 399 -8.43 -10.93 -14.26
C GLU A 399 -7.83 -9.55 -14.55
N GLY A 400 -6.71 -9.51 -15.29
CA GLY A 400 -5.97 -8.28 -15.60
C GLY A 400 -4.88 -7.94 -14.57
N ASP A 401 -4.93 -8.56 -13.39
CA ASP A 401 -3.93 -8.35 -12.35
C ASP A 401 -2.65 -9.19 -12.56
N ALA A 402 -2.45 -9.89 -13.68
CA ALA A 402 -1.19 -10.62 -13.94
C ALA A 402 -0.01 -9.66 -14.25
N ALA A 403 1.23 -10.13 -14.07
CA ALA A 403 2.37 -9.42 -14.63
C ALA A 403 2.40 -9.63 -16.15
N PHE A 404 3.00 -8.71 -16.92
CA PHE A 404 3.00 -8.85 -18.39
C PHE A 404 3.78 -10.09 -18.90
N TYR A 405 4.57 -10.74 -18.05
CA TYR A 405 5.35 -11.95 -18.35
C TYR A 405 4.83 -13.23 -17.67
N GLY A 406 3.82 -13.16 -16.79
CA GLY A 406 3.28 -14.36 -16.15
C GLY A 406 2.22 -14.12 -15.08
N PRO A 407 1.47 -15.17 -14.68
CA PRO A 407 0.50 -15.10 -13.59
C PRO A 407 1.23 -14.96 -12.24
N LYS A 408 0.52 -14.40 -11.25
CA LYS A 408 1.08 -14.16 -9.93
C LYS A 408 0.10 -14.42 -8.80
N LEU A 409 0.63 -14.85 -7.67
CA LEU A 409 -0.07 -14.91 -6.40
C LEU A 409 0.39 -13.71 -5.57
N ASP A 410 -0.53 -12.80 -5.30
CA ASP A 410 -0.30 -11.61 -4.49
C ASP A 410 -0.82 -11.83 -3.06
N VAL A 411 -0.07 -11.33 -2.09
CA VAL A 411 -0.57 -11.11 -0.72
C VAL A 411 -1.09 -9.69 -0.64
N VAL A 412 -2.38 -9.57 -0.37
CA VAL A 412 -3.05 -8.29 -0.20
C VAL A 412 -3.30 -8.06 1.28
N VAL A 413 -2.68 -7.02 1.83
CA VAL A 413 -2.84 -6.60 3.23
C VAL A 413 -3.80 -5.43 3.28
N LYS A 414 -4.72 -5.46 4.26
CA LYS A 414 -5.58 -4.31 4.57
C LYS A 414 -4.88 -3.42 5.58
N ASP A 415 -4.73 -2.14 5.25
CA ASP A 415 -4.15 -1.17 6.16
C ASP A 415 -5.16 -0.71 7.24
N SER A 416 -4.74 0.20 8.10
CA SER A 416 -5.58 0.69 9.21
C SER A 416 -6.84 1.44 8.75
N LEU A 417 -6.82 1.94 7.51
CA LEU A 417 -7.91 2.66 6.85
C LEU A 417 -8.76 1.74 5.96
N GLY A 418 -8.53 0.42 6.00
CA GLY A 418 -9.25 -0.57 5.20
C GLY A 418 -8.81 -0.62 3.74
N ARG A 419 -7.79 0.16 3.34
CA ARG A 419 -7.29 0.17 1.96
C ARG A 419 -6.47 -1.08 1.71
N GLU A 420 -6.64 -1.65 0.52
CA GLU A 420 -5.97 -2.87 0.11
C GLU A 420 -4.64 -2.56 -0.58
N TRP A 421 -3.57 -3.15 -0.05
CA TRP A 421 -2.22 -3.01 -0.58
C TRP A 421 -1.65 -4.37 -0.93
N GLN A 422 -1.21 -4.53 -2.17
CA GLN A 422 -0.34 -5.63 -2.55
C GLN A 422 1.00 -5.47 -1.82
N CYS A 423 1.31 -6.37 -0.89
CA CYS A 423 2.60 -6.45 -0.22
C CYS A 423 3.48 -7.47 -0.93
N GLY A 424 3.18 -8.75 -0.72
CA GLY A 424 3.96 -9.86 -1.26
C GLY A 424 3.53 -10.27 -2.66
N THR A 425 4.43 -10.86 -3.43
CA THR A 425 4.11 -11.47 -4.73
C THR A 425 5.02 -12.65 -5.06
N ILE A 426 4.46 -13.66 -5.70
CA ILE A 426 5.15 -14.82 -6.28
C ILE A 426 4.65 -15.01 -7.71
N GLN A 427 5.55 -15.00 -8.69
CA GLN A 427 5.20 -14.96 -10.11
C GLN A 427 5.98 -16.03 -10.86
N VAL A 428 5.30 -16.78 -11.73
CA VAL A 428 5.94 -17.83 -12.54
C VAL A 428 6.11 -17.30 -13.96
N ASP A 429 7.35 -17.24 -14.42
CA ASP A 429 7.74 -16.67 -15.70
C ASP A 429 8.49 -17.69 -16.58
N PHE A 430 7.93 -17.93 -17.75
CA PHE A 430 8.51 -18.76 -18.81
C PHE A 430 9.08 -17.91 -19.97
N MET A 431 8.84 -16.60 -19.95
CA MET A 431 9.11 -15.65 -21.03
C MET A 431 10.51 -15.04 -20.93
N LEU A 432 10.91 -14.51 -19.77
CA LEU A 432 12.25 -13.89 -19.65
C LEU A 432 13.38 -14.89 -19.92
N PRO A 433 13.34 -16.15 -19.45
CA PRO A 433 14.34 -17.14 -19.81
C PRO A 433 14.48 -17.33 -21.32
N GLU A 434 13.38 -17.33 -22.07
CA GLU A 434 13.41 -17.41 -23.54
C GLU A 434 14.01 -16.15 -24.18
N ARG A 435 13.57 -14.97 -23.76
CA ARG A 435 14.04 -13.70 -24.33
C ARG A 435 15.53 -13.44 -24.08
N PHE A 436 16.05 -13.89 -22.93
CA PHE A 436 17.46 -13.79 -22.60
C PHE A 436 18.29 -14.99 -23.10
N GLN A 437 17.64 -16.01 -23.68
CA GLN A 437 18.29 -17.26 -24.10
C GLN A 437 19.07 -17.88 -22.96
N LEU A 438 18.39 -18.07 -21.82
CA LEU A 438 18.96 -18.71 -20.64
C LEU A 438 18.87 -20.22 -20.79
N GLU A 439 19.95 -20.89 -20.41
CA GLU A 439 20.15 -22.31 -20.68
C GLU A 439 20.76 -23.04 -19.48
N TYR A 440 20.48 -24.33 -19.36
CA TYR A 440 21.22 -25.28 -18.53
C TYR A 440 21.35 -26.62 -19.24
N VAL A 441 22.34 -27.42 -18.83
CA VAL A 441 22.54 -28.79 -19.34
C VAL A 441 21.79 -29.77 -18.45
N ASN A 442 20.86 -30.53 -19.03
CA ASN A 442 20.02 -31.51 -18.35
C ASN A 442 20.75 -32.83 -18.04
N GLU A 443 20.04 -33.81 -17.48
CA GLU A 443 20.59 -35.13 -17.10
C GLU A 443 21.13 -35.93 -18.30
N GLU A 444 20.54 -35.73 -19.48
CA GLU A 444 20.92 -36.38 -20.74
C GLU A 444 21.96 -35.57 -21.55
N GLY A 445 22.50 -34.48 -21.00
CA GLY A 445 23.46 -33.62 -21.69
C GLY A 445 22.84 -32.68 -22.73
N LYS A 446 21.51 -32.57 -22.79
CA LYS A 446 20.78 -31.66 -23.68
C LYS A 446 20.67 -30.27 -23.06
N ILE A 447 20.61 -29.26 -23.92
CA ILE A 447 20.39 -27.88 -23.52
C ILE A 447 18.88 -27.65 -23.34
N GLU A 448 18.50 -27.19 -22.15
CA GLU A 448 17.13 -26.82 -21.78
C GLU A 448 17.08 -25.41 -21.21
N ARG A 449 15.87 -24.83 -21.15
CA ARG A 449 15.65 -23.49 -20.58
C ARG A 449 15.11 -23.62 -19.14
N PRO A 450 15.63 -22.84 -18.18
CA PRO A 450 15.07 -22.81 -16.84
C PRO A 450 13.71 -22.10 -16.83
N VAL A 451 12.91 -22.38 -15.82
CA VAL A 451 11.75 -21.58 -15.43
C VAL A 451 12.19 -20.57 -14.38
N LEU A 452 11.63 -19.37 -14.43
CA LEU A 452 11.94 -18.29 -13.51
C LEU A 452 10.78 -18.07 -12.54
N ILE A 453 11.08 -18.02 -11.24
CA ILE A 453 10.14 -17.54 -10.22
C ILE A 453 10.61 -16.20 -9.69
N HIS A 454 9.80 -15.17 -9.90
CA HIS A 454 9.99 -13.86 -9.29
C HIS A 454 9.33 -13.85 -7.94
N ARG A 455 10.01 -13.30 -6.93
CA ARG A 455 9.39 -13.12 -5.63
C ARG A 455 9.88 -11.87 -4.92
N ALA A 456 8.93 -11.21 -4.25
CA ALA A 456 9.19 -10.15 -3.28
C ALA A 456 8.19 -10.32 -2.14
N PRO A 457 8.48 -11.17 -1.14
CA PRO A 457 7.56 -11.51 -0.04
C PRO A 457 7.04 -10.31 0.77
N LEU A 458 7.89 -9.30 1.01
CA LEU A 458 7.46 -8.07 1.69
C LEU A 458 7.04 -6.97 0.73
N GLY A 459 7.39 -7.09 -0.55
CA GLY A 459 7.19 -6.07 -1.54
C GLY A 459 8.26 -4.99 -1.44
N SER A 460 7.84 -3.71 -1.49
CA SER A 460 8.76 -2.60 -1.24
C SER A 460 8.89 -2.31 0.26
N MET A 461 10.12 -2.11 0.74
CA MET A 461 10.44 -1.71 2.12
C MET A 461 9.67 -0.47 2.54
N GLU A 462 9.50 0.52 1.65
CA GLU A 462 8.79 1.76 1.94
C GLU A 462 7.32 1.49 2.27
N ARG A 463 6.62 0.74 1.41
CA ARG A 463 5.23 0.33 1.65
C ARG A 463 5.12 -0.56 2.88
N PHE A 464 6.02 -1.53 3.03
CA PHE A 464 6.01 -2.46 4.14
C PHE A 464 6.17 -1.73 5.47
N MET A 465 7.13 -0.80 5.57
CA MET A 465 7.31 0.04 6.74
C MET A 465 6.09 0.91 7.03
N ALA A 466 5.45 1.50 6.01
CA ALA A 466 4.18 2.20 6.22
C ALA A 466 3.15 1.29 6.89
N ILE A 467 2.94 0.09 6.34
CA ILE A 467 1.99 -0.88 6.88
C ILE A 467 2.35 -1.29 8.31
N LEU A 468 3.63 -1.47 8.63
CA LEU A 468 4.06 -1.73 10.01
C LEU A 468 3.79 -0.56 10.95
N ILE A 469 4.04 0.68 10.50
CA ILE A 469 3.74 1.89 11.28
C ILE A 469 2.25 1.92 11.63
N GLU A 470 1.37 1.66 10.65
CA GLU A 470 -0.08 1.67 10.84
C GLU A 470 -0.56 0.49 11.71
N ASN A 471 -0.05 -0.72 11.45
CA ASN A 471 -0.39 -1.94 12.18
C ASN A 471 -0.12 -1.80 13.68
N TYR A 472 1.08 -1.31 14.01
CA TYR A 472 1.48 -1.11 15.41
C TYR A 472 1.06 0.23 15.99
N ALA A 473 0.43 1.11 15.19
CA ALA A 473 0.23 2.51 15.53
C ALA A 473 1.53 3.15 16.08
N GLY A 474 2.69 2.84 15.48
CA GLY A 474 4.02 3.28 15.93
C GLY A 474 4.59 2.58 17.17
N ASN A 475 3.86 1.68 17.83
CA ASN A 475 4.33 0.90 18.99
C ASN A 475 5.03 -0.39 18.54
N PHE A 476 6.14 -0.26 17.81
CA PHE A 476 6.88 -1.40 17.25
C PHE A 476 7.24 -2.47 18.29
N PRO A 477 7.43 -3.75 17.89
CA PRO A 477 8.02 -4.75 18.77
C PRO A 477 9.46 -4.34 19.16
N LEU A 478 9.97 -4.89 20.27
CA LEU A 478 11.24 -4.48 20.86
C LEU A 478 12.41 -4.54 19.86
N TRP A 479 12.46 -5.59 19.05
CA TRP A 479 13.53 -5.79 18.08
C TRP A 479 13.52 -4.78 16.92
N LEU A 480 12.36 -4.17 16.59
CA LEU A 480 12.23 -3.11 15.58
C LEU A 480 12.27 -1.69 16.15
N THR A 481 12.03 -1.53 17.46
CA THR A 481 11.88 -0.19 18.04
C THR A 481 13.18 0.61 17.90
N PRO A 482 13.15 1.84 17.34
CA PRO A 482 14.36 2.64 17.12
C PRO A 482 15.14 2.94 18.40
N ILE A 483 14.43 3.27 19.48
CA ILE A 483 14.98 3.48 20.82
C ILE A 483 14.41 2.40 21.73
N GLN A 484 15.20 1.37 21.99
CA GLN A 484 14.80 0.27 22.88
C GLN A 484 14.83 0.73 24.34
N VAL A 485 15.84 1.52 24.71
CA VAL A 485 16.01 2.08 26.05
C VAL A 485 16.30 3.57 25.98
N LYS A 486 15.60 4.39 26.77
CA LYS A 486 15.98 5.79 27.01
C LYS A 486 16.40 5.96 28.46
N VAL A 487 17.63 6.40 28.69
CA VAL A 487 18.20 6.60 30.03
C VAL A 487 17.84 8.01 30.50
N LEU A 488 17.20 8.10 31.67
CA LEU A 488 16.62 9.33 32.22
C LEU A 488 17.28 9.66 33.58
N PRO A 489 18.32 10.50 33.61
CA PRO A 489 18.88 10.99 34.85
C PRO A 489 17.92 11.96 35.55
N ILE A 490 17.75 11.82 36.87
CA ILE A 490 16.90 12.71 37.69
C ILE A 490 17.54 14.08 37.87
N THR A 491 18.85 14.12 38.13
CA THR A 491 19.61 15.37 38.32
C THR A 491 20.93 15.34 37.54
N GLU A 492 21.57 16.50 37.38
CA GLU A 492 22.88 16.61 36.72
C GLU A 492 23.98 15.77 37.43
N ARG A 493 23.85 15.55 38.74
CA ARG A 493 24.81 14.75 39.51
C ARG A 493 24.84 13.28 39.06
N ASN A 494 23.73 12.78 38.51
CA ASN A 494 23.60 11.41 38.06
C ASN A 494 24.04 11.21 36.60
N LEU A 495 24.48 12.28 35.91
CA LEU A 495 24.84 12.22 34.48
C LEU A 495 25.97 11.23 34.22
N LYS A 496 27.02 11.25 35.03
CA LYS A 496 28.16 10.34 34.85
C LYS A 496 27.73 8.87 34.93
N TYR A 497 26.88 8.54 35.92
CA TYR A 497 26.36 7.18 36.02
C TYR A 497 25.42 6.84 34.86
N ALA A 498 24.59 7.78 34.41
CA ALA A 498 23.73 7.57 33.23
C ALA A 498 24.54 7.36 31.94
N GLU A 499 25.68 8.05 31.77
CA GLU A 499 26.63 7.84 30.67
C GLU A 499 27.27 6.45 30.73
N GLU A 500 27.71 6.00 31.91
CA GLU A 500 28.24 4.65 32.13
C GLU A 500 27.21 3.57 31.74
N ILE A 501 25.95 3.72 32.19
CA ILE A 501 24.85 2.83 31.84
C ILE A 501 24.60 2.82 30.32
N THR A 502 24.59 4.00 29.71
CA THR A 502 24.36 4.15 28.26
C THR A 502 25.47 3.50 27.46
N ALA A 503 26.74 3.68 27.85
CA ALA A 503 27.89 3.06 27.18
C ALA A 503 27.80 1.53 27.22
N LYS A 504 27.52 0.95 28.40
CA LYS A 504 27.39 -0.50 28.56
C LYS A 504 26.20 -1.09 27.78
N LEU A 505 25.07 -0.38 27.70
CA LEU A 505 23.95 -0.80 26.84
C LEU A 505 24.35 -0.80 25.35
N ARG A 506 25.12 0.20 24.89
CA ARG A 506 25.61 0.26 23.50
C ARG A 506 26.60 -0.86 23.17
N GLU A 507 27.52 -1.17 24.08
CA GLU A 507 28.48 -2.28 23.94
C GLU A 507 27.76 -3.62 23.70
N GLU A 508 26.59 -3.80 24.32
CA GLU A 508 25.73 -4.97 24.16
C GLU A 508 24.77 -4.89 22.96
N ASN A 509 25.01 -3.95 22.03
CA ASN A 509 24.20 -3.68 20.83
C ASN A 509 22.73 -3.32 21.12
N ILE A 510 22.43 -2.79 22.31
CA ILE A 510 21.09 -2.28 22.63
C ILE A 510 20.98 -0.84 22.13
N ARG A 511 19.90 -0.54 21.41
CA ARG A 511 19.65 0.80 20.87
C ARG A 511 19.18 1.73 21.97
N VAL A 512 20.11 2.54 22.48
CA VAL A 512 19.90 3.40 23.65
C VAL A 512 20.14 4.89 23.36
N GLU A 513 19.29 5.74 23.95
CA GLU A 513 19.43 7.18 23.97
C GLU A 513 19.54 7.69 25.41
N LEU A 514 20.36 8.71 25.64
CA LEU A 514 20.50 9.39 26.94
C LEU A 514 19.81 10.75 26.89
N ASP A 515 18.87 11.01 27.81
CA ASP A 515 18.17 12.30 27.89
C ASP A 515 18.92 13.30 28.78
N LEU A 516 19.77 14.12 28.13
CA LEU A 516 20.60 15.15 28.76
C LEU A 516 19.84 16.44 29.10
N ARG A 517 18.55 16.56 28.78
CA ARG A 517 17.80 17.81 28.97
C ARG A 517 17.67 18.13 30.46
N ASN A 518 17.75 19.42 30.80
CA ASN A 518 17.47 19.90 32.16
C ASN A 518 15.96 20.12 32.33
N GLU A 519 15.21 19.01 32.36
CA GLU A 519 13.76 18.97 32.45
C GLU A 519 13.32 18.10 33.63
N THR A 520 12.12 18.33 34.15
CA THR A 520 11.58 17.49 35.23
C THR A 520 11.48 16.04 34.77
N LEU A 521 11.68 15.08 35.70
CA LEU A 521 11.55 13.65 35.40
C LEU A 521 10.18 13.31 34.78
N GLY A 522 9.11 13.95 35.26
CA GLY A 522 7.76 13.78 34.72
C GLY A 522 7.64 14.20 33.25
N ALA A 523 8.27 15.32 32.87
CA ALA A 523 8.33 15.76 31.48
C ALA A 523 9.13 14.77 30.62
N LYS A 524 10.30 14.32 31.09
CA LYS A 524 11.12 13.32 30.39
C LYS A 524 10.38 12.01 30.15
N ILE A 525 9.66 11.50 31.17
CA ILE A 525 8.85 10.28 31.06
C ILE A 525 7.72 10.46 30.05
N ARG A 526 6.99 11.58 30.12
CA ARG A 526 5.89 11.87 29.19
C ARG A 526 6.40 11.93 27.75
N ASP A 527 7.51 12.62 27.50
CA ASP A 527 8.08 12.74 26.17
C ASP A 527 8.56 11.37 25.64
N ALA A 528 9.21 10.57 26.49
CA ALA A 528 9.62 9.21 26.12
C ALA A 528 8.43 8.29 25.79
N GLN A 529 7.29 8.47 26.47
CA GLN A 529 6.04 7.76 26.16
C GLN A 529 5.42 8.22 24.82
N ILE A 530 5.45 9.53 24.53
CA ILE A 530 5.00 10.09 23.24
C ILE A 530 5.88 9.56 22.09
N GLU A 531 7.20 9.50 22.31
CA GLU A 531 8.18 8.91 21.39
C GLU A 531 8.08 7.37 21.28
N LYS A 532 7.25 6.74 22.12
CA LYS A 532 7.01 5.28 22.17
C LYS A 532 8.30 4.47 22.37
N VAL A 533 9.25 5.02 23.11
CA VAL A 533 10.45 4.31 23.57
C VAL A 533 10.03 3.06 24.32
N TYR A 534 10.65 1.91 24.06
CA TYR A 534 10.17 0.64 24.65
C TYR A 534 10.34 0.59 26.18
N PHE A 535 11.53 0.95 26.68
CA PHE A 535 11.85 1.05 28.11
C PHE A 535 12.50 2.38 28.46
N MET A 536 12.16 2.89 29.64
CA MET A 536 12.81 4.03 30.28
C MET A 536 13.64 3.51 31.45
N ALA A 537 14.94 3.81 31.46
CA ALA A 537 15.85 3.49 32.55
C ALA A 537 16.12 4.76 33.37
N ILE A 538 15.47 4.88 34.52
CA ILE A 538 15.54 6.05 35.40
C ILE A 538 16.72 5.89 36.36
N VAL A 539 17.50 6.95 36.49
CA VAL A 539 18.75 6.96 37.26
C VAL A 539 18.77 8.15 38.22
N GLY A 540 18.68 7.88 39.53
CA GLY A 540 18.82 8.85 40.60
C GLY A 540 19.90 8.47 41.62
N ASP A 541 19.99 9.24 42.70
CA ASP A 541 21.03 9.05 43.74
C ASP A 541 20.97 7.66 44.39
N ARG A 542 19.77 7.10 44.57
CA ARG A 542 19.58 5.74 45.13
C ARG A 542 20.08 4.69 44.15
N GLU A 543 19.67 4.79 42.90
CA GLU A 543 20.06 3.87 41.81
C GLU A 543 21.58 3.89 41.62
N GLU A 544 22.21 5.06 41.65
CA GLU A 544 23.66 5.21 41.57
C GLU A 544 24.40 4.58 42.74
N LYS A 545 23.94 4.82 43.98
CA LYS A 545 24.52 4.25 45.19
C LYS A 545 24.42 2.73 45.23
N GLU A 546 23.30 2.17 44.77
CA GLU A 546 23.06 0.73 44.74
C GLU A 546 23.57 0.05 43.46
N LYS A 547 24.12 0.81 42.51
CA LYS A 547 24.52 0.34 41.18
C LYS A 547 23.39 -0.39 40.43
N LYS A 548 22.19 0.20 40.47
CA LYS A 548 20.95 -0.28 39.83
C LYS A 548 20.36 0.76 38.90
N ILE A 549 19.32 0.38 38.18
CA ILE A 549 18.45 1.27 37.39
C ILE A 549 16.99 0.99 37.74
N SER A 550 16.13 2.01 37.71
CA SER A 550 14.67 1.81 37.81
C SER A 550 14.09 1.72 36.40
N VAL A 551 13.42 0.62 36.08
CA VAL A 551 12.94 0.37 34.71
C VAL A 551 11.44 0.56 34.63
N ARG A 552 11.00 1.35 33.65
CA ARG A 552 9.59 1.56 33.32
C ARG A 552 9.31 1.22 31.86
N GLY A 553 8.24 0.49 31.60
CA GLY A 553 7.77 0.17 30.26
C GLY A 553 6.96 1.30 29.64
N ARG A 554 6.88 1.31 28.30
CA ARG A 554 6.02 2.24 27.54
C ARG A 554 4.52 2.10 27.85
N ASP A 555 4.11 0.91 28.27
CA ASP A 555 2.75 0.58 28.74
C ASP A 555 2.44 1.20 30.12
N GLY A 556 3.41 1.89 30.72
CA GLY A 556 3.30 2.50 32.03
C GLY A 556 3.63 1.55 33.18
N LYS A 557 3.91 0.27 32.90
CA LYS A 557 4.27 -0.72 33.91
C LYS A 557 5.62 -0.38 34.54
N ASP A 558 5.65 -0.39 35.86
CA ASP A 558 6.87 -0.25 36.65
C ASP A 558 7.47 -1.64 36.89
N TYR A 559 8.73 -1.84 36.49
CA TYR A 559 9.48 -3.07 36.68
C TYR A 559 10.40 -2.99 37.91
N GLY A 560 10.41 -1.85 38.61
CA GLY A 560 11.18 -1.63 39.82
C GLY A 560 12.68 -1.45 39.54
N ALA A 561 13.47 -1.56 40.61
CA ALA A 561 14.92 -1.42 40.55
C ALA A 561 15.58 -2.76 40.18
N LEU A 562 16.35 -2.77 39.10
CA LEU A 562 17.07 -3.93 38.57
C LEU A 562 18.57 -3.64 38.49
N THR A 563 19.39 -4.69 38.56
CA THR A 563 20.80 -4.56 38.15
C THR A 563 20.87 -4.40 36.64
N LEU A 564 21.85 -3.63 36.16
CA LEU A 564 22.01 -3.42 34.71
C LEU A 564 22.22 -4.75 33.96
N ASP A 565 23.02 -5.66 34.52
CA ASP A 565 23.31 -6.96 33.88
C ASP A 565 22.06 -7.83 33.74
N SER A 566 21.21 -7.86 34.79
CA SER A 566 19.95 -8.61 34.72
C SER A 566 19.01 -8.01 33.68
N PHE A 567 18.98 -6.69 33.54
CA PHE A 567 18.15 -6.01 32.56
C PHE A 567 18.63 -6.23 31.13
N ILE A 568 19.95 -6.16 30.89
CA ILE A 568 20.57 -6.46 29.58
C ILE A 568 20.23 -7.88 29.15
N LYS A 569 20.38 -8.85 30.07
CA LYS A 569 20.06 -10.26 29.77
C LYS A 569 18.59 -10.44 29.39
N ASP A 570 17.67 -9.85 30.14
CA ASP A 570 16.23 -9.90 29.83
C ASP A 570 15.90 -9.25 28.48
N LEU A 571 16.53 -8.11 28.14
CA LEU A 571 16.39 -7.48 26.84
C LEU A 571 16.88 -8.37 25.70
N GLN A 572 18.07 -8.95 25.83
CA GLN A 572 18.65 -9.84 24.81
C GLN A 572 17.79 -11.08 24.60
N GLU A 573 17.27 -11.68 25.67
CA GLU A 573 16.32 -12.79 25.59
C GLU A 573 15.02 -12.39 24.89
N LYS A 574 14.46 -11.22 25.21
CA LYS A 574 13.25 -10.70 24.54
C LYS A 574 13.48 -10.36 23.07
N ILE A 575 14.63 -9.79 22.71
CA ILE A 575 14.97 -9.52 21.32
C ILE A 575 15.11 -10.84 20.56
N SER A 576 15.82 -11.81 21.15
CA SER A 576 16.07 -13.11 20.52
C SER A 576 14.82 -13.98 20.40
N LYS A 577 13.89 -13.94 21.36
CA LYS A 577 12.61 -14.69 21.26
C LYS A 577 11.67 -14.17 20.17
N ASN A 578 11.83 -12.91 19.77
CA ASN A 578 11.02 -12.26 18.74
C ASN A 578 11.66 -12.36 17.34
N LEU A 579 12.82 -13.00 17.20
CA LEU A 579 13.59 -13.25 15.98
C LEU A 579 13.72 -14.76 15.75
#